data_AF-A0A4Q5XGL7-F1
#
_entry.id   AF-A0A4Q5XGL7-F1
#
_cell.length_a   1.000
_cell.length_b   1.000
_cell.length_c   1.000
_cell.angle_alpha   90.00
_cell.angle_beta   90.00
_cell.angle_gamma   90.00
#
_symmetry.space_group_name_H-M   'P 1'
#
loop_
_entity.id
_entity.type
_entity.pdbx_description
1 polymer ?
#
loop_
_entity_poly.entity_id
_entity_poly.type
_entity_poly.pdbx_seq_one_letter_code
_entity_poly.pdbx_strand_id
1 'polypeptide(L)'
;MKREKRLTKRERKEQSGGGQKHDQGHIHCIACGRHIDPNEFAAAPPSAIVITCEHKSQFPACATCEVTARYLVAEHDRSGKPVNTAAAYH
;
A
#
# COMPACT_ATOMS: atom_id res chain seq x y z
N MET A 1 37.40 -6.41 -39.13
CA MET A 1 36.82 -5.49 -38.13
C MET A 1 35.37 -5.88 -37.91
N LYS A 2 35.04 -6.39 -36.71
CA LYS A 2 33.68 -6.88 -36.36
C LYS A 2 32.74 -5.69 -36.16
N ARG A 3 31.64 -5.63 -36.94
CA ARG A 3 30.60 -4.60 -36.77
C ARG A 3 29.74 -4.93 -35.55
N GLU A 4 29.74 -4.03 -34.58
CA GLU A 4 28.94 -4.15 -33.37
C GLU A 4 27.44 -4.02 -33.72
N LYS A 5 26.64 -4.98 -33.26
CA LYS A 5 25.19 -4.98 -33.49
C LYS A 5 24.57 -3.78 -32.79
N ARG A 6 24.00 -2.85 -33.57
CA ARG A 6 23.17 -1.77 -33.02
C ARG A 6 21.86 -2.37 -32.51
N LEU A 7 21.70 -2.39 -31.20
CA LEU A 7 20.46 -2.80 -30.53
C LEU A 7 19.29 -1.98 -31.07
N THR A 8 18.20 -2.66 -31.38
CA THR A 8 16.98 -2.03 -31.89
C THR A 8 16.27 -1.27 -30.75
N LYS A 9 15.40 -0.31 -31.09
CA LYS A 9 14.68 0.53 -30.11
C LYS A 9 13.93 -0.28 -29.05
N ARG A 10 13.49 -1.50 -29.38
CA ARG A 10 12.83 -2.44 -28.46
C ARG A 10 13.80 -2.96 -27.39
N GLU A 11 14.98 -3.41 -27.79
CA GLU A 11 15.99 -3.97 -26.88
C GLU A 11 16.55 -2.91 -25.92
N ARG A 12 16.60 -1.63 -26.33
CA ARG A 12 16.98 -0.52 -25.43
C ARG A 12 15.94 -0.28 -24.32
N LYS A 13 14.66 -0.57 -24.58
CA LYS A 13 13.58 -0.41 -23.60
C LYS A 13 13.59 -1.50 -22.54
N GLU A 14 14.06 -2.70 -22.89
CA GLU A 14 14.20 -3.83 -21.96
C GLU A 14 15.44 -3.67 -21.06
N GLN A 15 16.49 -3.03 -21.56
CA GLN A 15 17.73 -2.78 -20.80
C GLN A 15 17.67 -1.49 -19.95
N SER A 16 16.76 -0.58 -20.28
CA SER A 16 16.33 0.48 -19.37
C SER A 16 15.36 -0.15 -18.39
N GLY A 17 15.88 -0.99 -17.48
CA GLY A 17 15.14 -1.53 -16.35
C GLY A 17 14.33 -0.38 -15.78
N GLY A 18 13.02 -0.44 -16.02
CA GLY A 18 12.10 0.60 -15.62
C GLY A 18 12.17 0.64 -14.12
N GLY A 19 13.00 1.54 -13.59
CA GLY A 19 12.83 2.09 -12.28
C GLY A 19 11.45 2.73 -12.30
N GLN A 20 10.45 1.89 -12.05
CA GLN A 20 9.16 2.32 -11.57
C GLN A 20 9.54 3.18 -10.38
N LYS A 21 9.48 4.50 -10.59
CA LYS A 21 9.26 5.44 -9.49
C LYS A 21 8.23 4.72 -8.63
N HIS A 22 8.62 4.32 -7.42
CA HIS A 22 7.66 3.82 -6.47
C HIS A 22 6.63 4.94 -6.37
N ASP A 23 5.53 4.75 -7.10
CA ASP A 23 4.30 5.49 -6.94
C ASP A 23 4.09 5.43 -5.44
N GLN A 24 4.21 6.59 -4.79
CA GLN A 24 3.97 6.72 -3.36
C GLN A 24 2.49 6.40 -3.19
N GLY A 25 2.17 5.11 -3.17
CA GLY A 25 0.82 4.61 -3.17
C GLY A 25 0.12 5.25 -2.01
N HIS A 26 -0.92 6.03 -2.31
CA HIS A 26 -1.70 6.74 -1.33
C HIS A 26 -2.20 5.73 -0.28
N ILE A 27 -1.70 5.82 0.95
CA ILE A 27 -2.07 4.93 2.04
C ILE A 27 -3.40 5.47 2.59
N HIS A 28 -4.46 4.69 2.57
CA HIS A 28 -5.77 5.14 3.07
C HIS A 28 -6.22 4.32 4.27
N CYS A 29 -6.84 4.97 5.25
CA CYS A 29 -7.43 4.26 6.37
C CYS A 29 -8.55 3.32 5.89
N ILE A 30 -8.47 2.03 6.23
CA ILE A 30 -9.50 1.05 5.84
C ILE A 30 -10.89 1.36 6.41
N ALA A 31 -10.98 2.07 7.54
CA ALA A 31 -12.24 2.31 8.23
C ALA A 31 -12.94 3.60 7.77
N CYS A 32 -12.19 4.68 7.53
CA CYS A 32 -12.78 5.97 7.15
C CYS A 32 -12.44 6.40 5.72
N GLY A 33 -11.37 5.87 5.10
CA GLY A 33 -10.94 6.24 3.75
C GLY A 33 -10.02 7.47 3.69
N ARG A 34 -9.70 8.08 4.83
CA ARG A 34 -8.77 9.21 4.92
C ARG A 34 -7.39 8.82 4.41
N HIS A 35 -6.78 9.67 3.58
CA HIS A 35 -5.36 9.56 3.24
C HIS A 35 -4.46 9.71 4.48
N ILE A 36 -3.49 8.82 4.60
CA ILE A 36 -2.50 8.72 5.65
C ILE A 36 -1.13 8.97 5.01
N ASP A 37 -0.39 9.92 5.55
CA ASP A 37 0.98 10.13 5.09
C ASP A 37 1.91 9.05 5.67
N PRO A 38 2.88 8.52 4.91
CA PRO A 38 3.86 7.57 5.43
C PRO A 38 4.59 8.06 6.70
N ASN A 39 4.77 9.37 6.85
CA ASN A 39 5.40 9.97 8.02
C ASN A 39 4.52 9.86 9.28
N GLU A 40 3.20 9.72 9.14
CA GLU A 40 2.27 9.56 10.28
C GLU A 40 2.48 8.25 11.04
N PHE A 41 3.01 7.22 10.38
CA PHE A 41 3.38 5.95 11.02
C PHE A 41 4.66 6.06 11.86
N ALA A 42 5.55 7.00 11.52
CA ALA A 42 6.82 7.22 12.21
C ALA A 42 6.77 8.38 13.24
N ALA A 43 5.65 9.11 13.29
CA ALA A 43 5.46 10.20 14.23
C ALA A 43 5.42 9.71 15.69
N ALA A 44 5.78 10.59 16.63
CA ALA A 44 5.68 10.34 18.07
C ALA A 44 4.76 11.40 18.72
N PRO A 45 3.50 11.06 19.07
CA PRO A 45 2.85 9.76 18.93
C PRO A 45 2.45 9.42 17.48
N PRO A 46 2.32 8.12 17.12
CA PRO A 46 1.91 7.73 15.78
C PRO A 46 0.44 8.08 15.56
N SER A 47 0.14 8.86 14.51
CA SER A 47 -1.23 9.18 14.10
C SER A 47 -1.82 8.14 13.14
N ALA A 48 -1.03 7.15 12.74
CA ALA A 48 -1.45 6.00 11.97
C ALA A 48 -0.82 4.70 12.46
N ILE A 49 -1.54 3.61 12.25
CA ILE A 49 -1.15 2.26 12.67
C ILE A 49 -1.37 1.28 11.52
N VAL A 50 -0.61 0.18 11.55
CA VAL A 50 -0.80 -0.95 10.64
C VAL A 50 -1.34 -2.11 11.46
N ILE A 51 -2.47 -2.66 11.02
CA ILE A 51 -3.10 -3.84 11.62
C ILE A 51 -2.80 -5.04 10.72
N THR A 52 -2.23 -6.08 11.29
CA THR A 52 -1.94 -7.33 10.58
C THR A 52 -3.03 -8.35 10.90
N CYS A 53 -3.61 -8.96 9.86
CA CYS A 53 -4.60 -10.01 10.01
C CYS A 53 -3.95 -11.39 10.20
N GLU A 54 -4.72 -12.42 10.54
CA GLU A 54 -4.19 -13.79 10.73
C GLU A 54 -3.59 -14.39 9.44
N HIS A 55 -4.05 -13.91 8.28
CA HIS A 55 -3.52 -14.27 6.97
C HIS A 55 -2.22 -13.52 6.59
N LYS A 56 -1.66 -12.73 7.52
CA LYS A 56 -0.43 -11.91 7.36
C LYS A 56 -0.57 -10.72 6.41
N SER A 57 -1.79 -10.37 5.99
CA SER A 57 -2.05 -9.14 5.25
C SER A 57 -2.01 -7.93 6.19
N GLN A 58 -1.55 -6.80 5.68
CA GLN A 58 -1.40 -5.56 6.44
C GLN A 58 -2.43 -4.54 5.99
N PHE A 59 -3.09 -3.90 6.95
CA PHE A 59 -4.15 -2.93 6.73
C PHE A 59 -3.85 -1.62 7.47
N PRO A 60 -3.70 -0.49 6.76
CA PRO A 60 -3.45 0.80 7.37
C PRO A 60 -4.73 1.41 7.98
N ALA A 61 -4.60 2.02 9.15
CA ALA A 61 -5.67 2.76 9.80
C ALA A 61 -5.13 4.00 10.51
N CYS A 62 -5.90 5.09 10.53
CA CYS A 62 -5.56 6.24 11.36
C CYS A 62 -5.83 5.91 12.84
N ALA A 63 -5.12 6.57 13.74
CA ALA A 63 -5.21 6.33 15.19
C ALA A 63 -6.64 6.50 15.72
N THR A 64 -7.43 7.40 15.13
CA THR A 64 -8.84 7.61 15.50
C THR A 64 -9.75 6.42 15.14
N CYS A 65 -9.37 5.62 14.15
CA CYS A 65 -10.17 4.48 13.69
C CYS A 65 -9.60 3.13 14.10
N GLU A 66 -8.62 3.09 15.01
CA GLU A 66 -7.97 1.85 15.47
C GLU A 66 -8.96 0.75 15.86
N VAL A 67 -9.94 1.09 16.70
CA VAL A 67 -10.92 0.12 17.21
C VAL A 67 -11.79 -0.44 16.08
N THR A 68 -12.33 0.44 15.23
CA THR A 68 -13.17 0.04 14.08
C THR A 68 -12.37 -0.78 13.08
N ALA A 69 -11.14 -0.37 12.79
CA ALA A 69 -10.27 -1.06 11.85
C ALA A 69 -9.93 -2.48 12.35
N ARG A 70 -9.66 -2.66 13.66
CA ARG A 70 -9.49 -4.00 14.25
C ARG A 70 -10.73 -4.86 14.11
N TYR A 71 -11.92 -4.28 14.31
CA TYR A 71 -13.17 -5.00 14.14
C TYR A 71 -13.37 -5.47 12.69
N LEU A 72 -13.13 -4.60 11.70
CA LEU A 72 -13.20 -4.93 10.28
C LEU A 72 -12.21 -6.04 9.88
N VAL A 73 -10.99 -5.99 10.42
CA VAL A 73 -9.98 -7.04 10.19
C VAL A 73 -10.40 -8.36 10.86
N ALA A 74 -10.93 -8.32 12.08
CA ALA A 74 -11.43 -9.50 12.76
C ALA A 74 -12.67 -10.11 12.08
N GLU A 75 -13.51 -9.31 11.43
CA GLU A 75 -14.60 -9.80 10.58
C GLU A 75 -14.07 -10.45 9.30
N HIS A 76 -13.08 -9.85 8.66
CA HIS A 76 -12.36 -10.44 7.53
C HIS A 76 -11.76 -11.81 7.90
N ASP A 77 -11.04 -11.90 9.02
CA ASP A 77 -10.40 -13.14 9.45
C ASP A 77 -11.42 -14.24 9.75
N ARG A 78 -12.52 -13.91 10.46
CA ARG A 78 -13.59 -14.87 10.77
C ARG A 78 -14.38 -15.34 9.55
N SER A 79 -14.61 -14.46 8.58
CA SER A 79 -15.49 -14.76 7.44
C SER A 79 -14.75 -15.23 6.19
N GLY A 80 -13.43 -15.00 6.12
CA GLY A 80 -12.62 -15.20 4.91
C GLY A 80 -12.99 -14.27 3.75
N LYS A 81 -13.87 -13.30 3.96
CA LYS A 81 -14.31 -12.31 2.95
C LYS A 81 -13.38 -11.11 2.95
N PRO A 82 -13.25 -10.37 1.84
CA PRO A 82 -12.41 -9.16 1.81
C PRO A 82 -12.83 -8.15 2.89
N VAL A 83 -11.85 -7.42 3.45
CA VAL A 83 -12.10 -6.33 4.41
C VAL A 83 -13.04 -5.31 3.76
N ASN A 84 -14.10 -4.95 4.48
CA ASN A 84 -15.03 -3.92 4.04
C ASN A 84 -14.40 -2.53 4.22
N THR A 85 -13.64 -2.09 3.21
CA THR A 85 -12.91 -0.83 3.25
C THR A 85 -13.80 0.35 2.85
N ALA A 86 -13.68 1.47 3.57
CA ALA A 86 -14.29 2.73 3.15
C ALA A 86 -13.67 3.27 1.85
N ALA A 87 -14.45 4.06 1.11
CA ALA A 87 -13.98 4.71 -0.10
C ALA A 87 -12.89 5.75 0.23
N ALA A 88 -11.79 5.72 -0.51
CA ALA A 88 -10.73 6.71 -0.39
C ALA A 88 -11.25 8.12 -0.68
N TYR A 89 -10.90 9.08 0.18
CA TYR A 89 -11.13 10.50 -0.04
C TYR A 89 -9.86 11.30 0.26
N HIS A 90 -9.67 12.36 -0.54
CA HIS A 90 -8.51 13.24 -0.53
C HIS A 90 -8.87 14.63 -0.02
#